data_AF-A0AAD2PVW8-F1
#
_entry.id   AF-A0AAD2PVW8-F1
#
_cell.length_a   1.000
_cell.length_b   1.000
_cell.length_c   1.000
_cell.angle_alpha   90.00
_cell.angle_beta   90.00
_cell.angle_gamma   90.00
#
_symmetry.space_group_name_H-M   'P 1'
#
loop_
_entity.id
_entity.type
_entity.pdbx_description
1 polymer ?
#
loop_
_entity_poly.entity_id
_entity_poly.type
_entity_poly.pdbx_seq_one_letter_code
_entity_poly.pdbx_strand_id
1 'polypeptide(L)'
;MATFPPLKELAVILLCLLLRPSTAFNKPKNPKNSEMKAWTCHGRNQKELVERLCQASIIKTPAVKKTMEMVDRSCYIPTNPYRDAPQAIGHGQTISAPHMHAHALEEIYPYLVGKKELKVLDVGCGSGYLTTALGRCLQLLKEQKEQPETQKCESASILGIDVHQYLIDLTRENMNKADSDLLESGTVRIALRDGWKGWEEEAPFDAIHVGAAADSLPEQLLNQLKVGGVMIIPIGPQSQIQNLYKIERLNQTEEGSERYHSEDFRTTPLLGVRYVPLIRP
;
A
#
# COMPACT_ATOMS: atom_id res chain seq x y z
N MET A 1 -59.04 -25.80 49.08
CA MET A 1 -57.68 -26.15 48.60
C MET A 1 -57.00 -24.87 48.13
N ALA A 2 -55.80 -24.62 48.66
CA ALA A 2 -54.74 -23.71 48.20
C ALA A 2 -55.03 -22.19 48.03
N THR A 3 -53.99 -21.41 48.30
CA THR A 3 -53.99 -20.03 48.82
C THR A 3 -53.12 -19.03 48.01
N PHE A 4 -53.60 -17.77 47.96
CA PHE A 4 -52.90 -16.44 47.98
C PHE A 4 -52.05 -15.95 46.77
N PRO A 5 -51.76 -14.62 46.62
CA PRO A 5 -51.96 -13.46 47.55
C PRO A 5 -52.59 -12.18 46.91
N PRO A 6 -52.71 -11.04 47.65
CA PRO A 6 -52.22 -9.78 47.05
C PRO A 6 -51.54 -8.74 47.99
N LEU A 7 -50.65 -7.96 47.33
CA LEU A 7 -50.21 -6.55 47.45
C LEU A 7 -50.27 -5.73 48.77
N LYS A 8 -49.20 -4.95 49.00
CA LYS A 8 -49.12 -3.46 49.16
C LYS A 8 -47.74 -3.04 49.70
N GLU A 9 -46.91 -2.28 48.99
CA GLU A 9 -46.83 -0.81 48.85
C GLU A 9 -46.29 -0.02 50.07
N LEU A 10 -45.22 0.77 49.80
CA LEU A 10 -44.85 2.12 50.32
C LEU A 10 -44.66 2.30 51.85
N ALA A 11 -43.81 3.16 52.44
CA ALA A 11 -42.75 4.09 52.05
C ALA A 11 -42.22 4.78 53.34
N VAL A 12 -40.90 4.98 53.44
CA VAL A 12 -40.19 6.18 54.01
C VAL A 12 -40.18 6.43 55.55
N ILE A 13 -39.11 7.15 55.98
CA ILE A 13 -38.83 7.85 57.26
C ILE A 13 -37.85 7.05 58.17
N LEU A 14 -36.70 7.53 58.69
CA LEU A 14 -35.95 8.79 58.66
C LEU A 14 -34.62 8.59 59.44
N LEU A 15 -33.54 9.18 58.92
CA LEU A 15 -32.37 9.79 59.59
C LEU A 15 -31.96 9.32 61.01
N CYS A 16 -30.73 8.80 61.13
CA CYS A 16 -29.85 9.14 62.26
C CYS A 16 -28.38 9.08 61.85
N LEU A 17 -27.77 10.26 61.86
CA LEU A 17 -26.34 10.51 61.79
C LEU A 17 -25.60 9.78 62.92
N LEU A 18 -24.35 9.44 62.63
CA LEU A 18 -23.14 9.56 63.46
C LEU A 18 -22.30 8.30 63.35
N LEU A 19 -21.10 8.51 62.82
CA LEU A 19 -19.81 7.84 63.08
C LEU A 19 -19.01 7.77 61.77
N ARG A 20 -18.25 8.84 61.51
CA ARG A 20 -17.05 8.75 60.65
C ARG A 20 -15.98 8.00 61.44
N PRO A 21 -15.29 7.05 60.81
CA PRO A 21 -13.84 7.00 60.90
C PRO A 21 -13.26 7.50 59.57
N SER A 22 -12.33 8.44 59.69
CA SER A 22 -11.46 8.88 58.59
C SER A 22 -10.70 7.68 58.01
N THR A 23 -11.08 7.24 56.82
CA THR A 23 -10.16 6.53 55.94
C THR A 23 -9.79 7.50 54.82
N ALA A 24 -8.54 7.94 54.86
CA ALA A 24 -7.94 8.65 53.76
C ALA A 24 -8.02 7.74 52.52
N PHE A 25 -8.95 8.06 51.62
CA PHE A 25 -9.00 7.43 50.31
C PHE A 25 -7.76 7.91 49.56
N ASN A 26 -6.73 7.07 49.58
CA ASN A 26 -5.48 7.32 48.88
C ASN A 26 -5.84 7.32 47.39
N LYS A 27 -5.97 8.51 46.79
CA LYS A 27 -6.12 8.63 45.33
C LYS A 27 -4.96 7.86 44.71
N PRO A 28 -5.21 6.92 43.78
CA PRO A 28 -4.13 6.31 43.05
C PRO A 28 -3.31 7.44 42.42
N LYS A 29 -2.00 7.44 42.71
CA LYS A 29 -1.06 8.40 42.13
C LYS A 29 -1.22 8.31 40.63
N ASN A 30 -1.66 9.41 40.03
CA ASN A 30 -1.79 9.58 38.59
C ASN A 30 -0.46 9.12 37.95
N PRO A 31 -0.43 8.01 37.19
CA PRO A 31 0.78 7.69 36.46
C PRO A 31 1.02 8.88 35.53
N LYS A 32 2.20 9.49 35.70
CA LYS A 32 2.71 10.59 34.86
C LYS A 32 2.24 10.36 33.43
N ASN A 33 1.64 11.39 32.81
CA ASN A 33 1.35 11.46 31.38
C ASN A 33 2.37 10.64 30.58
N SER A 34 2.06 9.38 30.28
CA SER A 34 2.69 8.71 29.18
C SER A 34 2.04 9.36 27.98
N GLU A 35 2.76 10.25 27.31
CA GLU A 35 2.40 10.62 25.95
C GLU A 35 1.97 9.33 25.24
N MET A 36 0.72 9.26 24.78
CA MET A 36 0.30 8.18 23.91
C MET A 36 1.15 8.30 22.66
N LYS A 37 2.29 7.62 22.63
CA LYS A 37 3.08 7.48 21.43
C LYS A 37 2.30 6.55 20.54
N ALA A 38 1.59 7.12 19.57
CA ALA A 38 1.09 6.34 18.43
C ALA A 38 2.29 5.55 17.90
N TRP A 39 2.17 4.23 17.93
CA TRP A 39 3.23 3.38 17.41
C TRP A 39 3.37 3.65 15.91
N THR A 40 4.58 3.98 15.51
CA THR A 40 4.90 4.37 14.14
C THR A 40 6.27 3.82 13.77
N CYS A 41 6.45 3.46 12.49
CA CYS A 41 7.70 2.89 12.02
C CYS A 41 8.73 3.96 11.59
N HIS A 42 8.76 5.12 12.23
CA HIS A 42 9.66 6.22 11.86
C HIS A 42 11.15 5.82 12.00
N GLY A 43 12.00 6.31 11.11
CA GLY A 43 13.45 6.15 11.18
C GLY A 43 14.20 7.49 11.14
N ARG A 44 15.48 7.49 11.52
CA ARG A 44 16.39 8.65 11.31
C ARG A 44 17.06 8.63 9.93
N ASN A 45 17.08 7.47 9.28
CA ASN A 45 17.60 7.24 7.93
C ASN A 45 16.83 6.07 7.29
N GLN A 46 17.09 5.81 6.00
CA GLN A 46 16.42 4.76 5.24
C GLN A 46 16.55 3.38 5.91
N LYS A 47 17.75 3.03 6.38
CA LYS A 47 18.02 1.74 7.03
C LYS A 47 17.18 1.56 8.29
N GLU A 48 17.17 2.56 9.19
CA GLU A 48 16.37 2.48 10.42
C GLU A 48 14.87 2.43 10.10
N LEU A 49 14.38 3.20 9.13
CA LEU A 49 12.99 3.13 8.67
C LEU A 49 12.62 1.69 8.27
N VAL A 50 13.42 1.06 7.42
CA VAL A 50 13.16 -0.32 6.97
C VAL A 50 13.26 -1.32 8.12
N GLU A 51 14.25 -1.20 9.01
CA GLU A 51 14.37 -2.05 10.19
C GLU A 51 13.13 -1.96 11.09
N ARG A 52 12.56 -0.77 11.27
CA ARG A 52 11.32 -0.57 12.05
C ARG A 52 10.12 -1.20 11.37
N LEU A 53 10.02 -1.12 10.04
CA LEU A 53 8.98 -1.81 9.26
C LEU A 53 9.11 -3.34 9.34
N CYS A 54 10.33 -3.88 9.44
CA CYS A 54 10.55 -5.31 9.70
C CYS A 54 10.15 -5.71 11.13
N GLN A 55 10.56 -4.93 12.14
CA GLN A 55 10.17 -5.17 13.55
C GLN A 55 8.65 -5.13 13.74
N ALA A 56 7.98 -4.31 12.94
CA ALA A 56 6.55 -4.18 12.83
C ALA A 56 5.84 -5.34 12.12
N SER A 57 6.57 -6.31 11.57
CA SER A 57 6.03 -7.36 10.69
C SER A 57 5.26 -6.83 9.48
N ILE A 58 5.56 -5.60 9.04
CA ILE A 58 5.04 -5.03 7.80
C ILE A 58 5.87 -5.55 6.63
N ILE A 59 7.20 -5.47 6.73
CA ILE A 59 8.12 -6.14 5.80
C ILE A 59 8.51 -7.50 6.39
N LYS A 60 8.27 -8.55 5.63
CA LYS A 60 8.50 -9.96 5.99
C LYS A 60 9.47 -10.62 5.02
N THR A 61 9.45 -10.22 3.76
CA THR A 61 10.22 -10.85 2.69
C THR A 61 11.63 -10.23 2.61
N PRO A 62 12.72 -11.02 2.67
CA PRO A 62 14.08 -10.49 2.60
C PRO A 62 14.39 -9.67 1.34
N ALA A 63 13.83 -10.07 0.20
CA ALA A 63 13.98 -9.34 -1.05
C ALA A 63 13.25 -7.98 -1.03
N VAL A 64 12.06 -7.90 -0.41
CA VAL A 64 11.34 -6.63 -0.21
C VAL A 64 12.12 -5.70 0.72
N LYS A 65 12.67 -6.24 1.83
CA LYS A 65 13.57 -5.50 2.72
C LYS A 65 14.73 -4.89 1.93
N LYS A 66 15.48 -5.73 1.19
CA LYS A 66 16.64 -5.29 0.41
C LYS A 66 16.26 -4.23 -0.62
N THR A 67 15.13 -4.42 -1.30
CA THR A 67 14.58 -3.45 -2.25
C THR A 67 14.36 -2.09 -1.61
N MET A 68 13.68 -2.04 -0.47
CA MET A 68 13.41 -0.78 0.22
C MET A 68 14.67 -0.16 0.83
N GLU A 69 15.68 -0.96 1.21
CA GLU A 69 16.99 -0.44 1.65
C GLU A 69 17.78 0.21 0.50
N MET A 70 17.60 -0.26 -0.74
CA MET A 70 18.28 0.29 -1.93
C MET A 70 17.72 1.63 -2.40
N VAL A 71 16.45 1.93 -2.12
CA VAL A 71 15.78 3.16 -2.57
C VAL A 71 15.64 4.13 -1.41
N ASP A 72 16.57 5.08 -1.31
CA ASP A 72 16.55 6.12 -0.28
C ASP A 72 15.40 7.10 -0.52
N ARG A 73 14.44 7.09 0.41
CA ARG A 73 13.24 7.90 0.30
C ARG A 73 13.50 9.40 0.32
N SER A 74 14.64 9.86 0.83
CA SER A 74 15.04 11.28 0.80
C SER A 74 15.28 11.81 -0.62
N CYS A 75 15.57 10.93 -1.59
CA CYS A 75 15.65 11.30 -3.00
C CYS A 75 14.28 11.62 -3.61
N TYR A 76 13.20 11.17 -2.98
CA TYR A 76 11.82 11.24 -3.50
C TYR A 76 10.94 12.23 -2.74
N ILE A 77 11.38 12.70 -1.58
CA ILE A 77 10.70 13.72 -0.79
C ILE A 77 11.71 14.42 0.15
N PRO A 78 11.81 15.76 0.13
CA PRO A 78 12.79 16.47 0.95
C PRO A 78 12.36 16.58 2.43
N THR A 79 11.06 16.62 2.71
CA THR A 79 10.53 16.88 4.05
C THR A 79 10.11 15.59 4.73
N ASN A 80 10.64 15.34 5.93
CA ASN A 80 10.35 14.16 6.76
C ASN A 80 10.41 12.82 5.99
N PRO A 81 11.46 12.54 5.20
CA PRO A 81 11.48 11.39 4.30
C PRO A 81 11.31 10.05 5.02
N TYR A 82 11.86 9.93 6.22
CA TYR A 82 11.85 8.69 7.00
C TYR A 82 10.71 8.60 8.00
N ARG A 83 9.75 9.54 7.94
CA ARG A 83 8.53 9.46 8.73
C ARG A 83 7.57 8.49 8.06
N ASP A 84 7.10 7.53 8.83
CA ASP A 84 6.06 6.59 8.41
C ASP A 84 4.66 7.25 8.36
N ALA A 85 4.50 8.17 7.40
CA ALA A 85 3.27 8.90 7.10
C ALA A 85 3.34 9.47 5.68
N PRO A 86 2.19 9.72 5.01
CA PRO A 86 2.18 10.41 3.73
C PRO A 86 2.82 11.80 3.85
N GLN A 87 3.58 12.21 2.84
CA GLN A 87 4.16 13.55 2.74
C GLN A 87 3.66 14.25 1.48
N ALA A 88 3.38 15.55 1.55
CA ALA A 88 2.91 16.30 0.39
C ALA A 88 4.00 16.45 -0.67
N ILE A 89 3.66 16.23 -1.94
CA ILE A 89 4.55 16.41 -3.10
C ILE A 89 4.07 17.54 -4.03
N GLY A 90 3.16 18.38 -3.55
CA GLY A 90 2.57 19.51 -4.28
C GLY A 90 1.23 19.19 -4.92
N HIS A 91 0.49 20.24 -5.29
CA HIS A 91 -0.78 20.15 -6.03
C HIS A 91 -1.84 19.21 -5.43
N GLY A 92 -1.89 19.10 -4.09
CA GLY A 92 -2.85 18.21 -3.40
C GLY A 92 -2.45 16.73 -3.40
N GLN A 93 -1.30 16.38 -3.97
CA GLN A 93 -0.79 15.00 -4.04
C GLN A 93 0.16 14.70 -2.90
N THR A 94 0.30 13.41 -2.58
CA THR A 94 1.21 12.92 -1.54
C THR A 94 2.01 11.72 -2.02
N ILE A 95 3.27 11.62 -1.62
CA ILE A 95 3.97 10.34 -1.59
C ILE A 95 3.38 9.50 -0.45
N SER A 96 2.95 8.27 -0.74
CA SER A 96 2.33 7.36 0.24
C SER A 96 3.27 7.04 1.40
N ALA A 97 2.71 6.72 2.56
CA ALA A 97 3.51 6.31 3.72
C ALA A 97 4.43 5.10 3.39
N PRO A 98 5.64 5.02 3.97
CA PRO A 98 6.52 3.86 3.85
C PRO A 98 5.84 2.50 4.03
N HIS A 99 4.98 2.33 5.03
CA HIS A 99 4.27 1.04 5.20
C HIS A 99 3.34 0.70 4.02
N MET A 100 2.75 1.69 3.35
CA MET A 100 1.90 1.42 2.18
C MET A 100 2.72 0.92 0.98
N HIS A 101 3.92 1.47 0.77
CA HIS A 101 4.85 0.94 -0.23
C HIS A 101 5.32 -0.47 0.11
N ALA A 102 5.61 -0.73 1.40
CA ALA A 102 5.95 -2.06 1.86
C ALA A 102 4.81 -3.07 1.60
N HIS A 103 3.56 -2.71 1.92
CA HIS A 103 2.40 -3.56 1.62
C HIS A 103 2.25 -3.85 0.13
N ALA A 104 2.37 -2.85 -0.74
CA ALA A 104 2.31 -3.06 -2.18
C ALA A 104 3.42 -4.01 -2.66
N LEU A 105 4.66 -3.81 -2.21
CA LEU A 105 5.80 -4.68 -2.56
C LEU A 105 5.60 -6.11 -2.06
N GLU A 106 5.15 -6.31 -0.81
CA GLU A 106 4.90 -7.64 -0.24
C GLU A 106 3.79 -8.40 -0.97
N GLU A 107 2.72 -7.72 -1.40
CA GLU A 107 1.64 -8.36 -2.13
C GLU A 107 2.00 -8.63 -3.60
N ILE A 108 2.84 -7.80 -4.22
CA ILE A 108 3.26 -7.96 -5.62
C ILE A 108 4.39 -8.98 -5.77
N TYR A 109 5.36 -9.00 -4.86
CA TYR A 109 6.58 -9.80 -4.98
C TYR A 109 6.34 -11.29 -5.30
N PRO A 110 5.39 -12.00 -4.67
CA PRO A 110 5.12 -13.42 -4.98
C PRO A 110 4.76 -13.69 -6.44
N TYR A 111 4.19 -12.72 -7.14
CA TYR A 111 3.77 -12.84 -8.55
C TYR A 111 4.89 -12.52 -9.54
N LEU A 112 6.07 -12.10 -9.06
CA LEU A 112 7.23 -11.77 -9.88
C LEU A 112 8.31 -12.87 -9.87
N VAL A 113 8.27 -13.79 -8.91
CA VAL A 113 9.31 -14.82 -8.75
C VAL A 113 9.16 -15.94 -9.79
N GLY A 114 10.28 -16.41 -10.34
CA GLY A 114 10.35 -17.59 -11.22
C GLY A 114 9.82 -17.36 -12.64
N LYS A 115 9.67 -16.11 -13.07
CA LYS A 115 9.20 -15.74 -14.41
C LYS A 115 10.36 -15.29 -15.29
N LYS A 116 10.34 -15.72 -16.55
CA LYS A 116 11.35 -15.36 -17.57
C LYS A 116 11.23 -13.91 -18.04
N GLU A 117 10.00 -13.43 -18.17
CA GLU A 117 9.69 -12.08 -18.65
C GLU A 117 8.72 -11.41 -17.69
N LEU A 118 9.14 -10.27 -17.15
CA LEU A 118 8.39 -9.51 -16.17
C LEU A 118 8.00 -8.15 -16.72
N LYS A 119 6.71 -7.82 -16.59
CA LYS A 119 6.22 -6.48 -16.87
C LYS A 119 5.29 -5.99 -15.76
N VAL A 120 5.60 -4.84 -15.19
CA VAL A 120 4.83 -4.24 -14.10
C VAL A 120 4.34 -2.86 -14.52
N LEU A 121 3.12 -2.51 -14.16
CA LEU A 121 2.56 -1.17 -14.34
C LEU A 121 2.34 -0.50 -12.98
N ASP A 122 2.77 0.74 -12.84
CA ASP A 122 2.50 1.60 -11.67
C ASP A 122 1.69 2.81 -12.11
N VAL A 123 0.40 2.80 -11.79
CA VAL A 123 -0.57 3.84 -12.15
C VAL A 123 -0.63 4.89 -11.05
N GLY A 124 -0.38 6.16 -11.41
CA GLY A 124 -0.24 7.25 -10.45
C GLY A 124 1.13 7.19 -9.77
N CYS A 125 2.21 7.12 -10.58
CA CYS A 125 3.57 6.96 -10.07
C CYS A 125 4.04 8.14 -9.18
N GLY A 126 3.43 9.33 -9.32
CA GLY A 126 3.55 10.43 -8.39
C GLY A 126 4.98 10.92 -8.17
N SER A 127 5.58 10.59 -7.03
CA SER A 127 6.97 10.96 -6.74
C SER A 127 8.00 10.07 -7.44
N GLY A 128 7.58 8.91 -7.95
CA GLY A 128 8.44 7.87 -8.54
C GLY A 128 8.93 6.80 -7.55
N TYR A 129 8.67 6.93 -6.25
CA TYR A 129 9.30 6.06 -5.24
C TYR A 129 8.97 4.58 -5.42
N LEU A 130 7.69 4.24 -5.58
CA LEU A 130 7.29 2.85 -5.73
C LEU A 130 7.72 2.28 -7.09
N THR A 131 7.64 3.08 -8.15
CA THR A 131 8.13 2.69 -9.48
C THR A 131 9.61 2.32 -9.42
N THR A 132 10.44 3.13 -8.77
CA THR A 132 11.87 2.81 -8.57
C THR A 132 12.04 1.58 -7.69
N ALA A 133 11.31 1.46 -6.58
CA ALA A 133 11.41 0.31 -5.69
C ALA A 133 11.09 -1.00 -6.43
N LEU A 134 10.00 -1.04 -7.21
CA LEU A 134 9.68 -2.18 -8.05
C LEU A 134 10.76 -2.40 -9.13
N GLY A 135 11.32 -1.35 -9.73
CA GLY A 135 12.46 -1.45 -10.64
C GLY A 135 13.69 -2.12 -10.02
N ARG A 136 14.08 -1.73 -8.80
CA ARG A 136 15.16 -2.38 -8.03
C ARG A 136 14.80 -3.81 -7.65
N CYS A 137 13.54 -4.09 -7.32
CA CYS A 137 13.07 -5.45 -7.07
C CYS A 137 13.23 -6.35 -8.31
N LEU A 138 12.85 -5.87 -9.48
CA LEU A 138 13.01 -6.57 -10.74
C LEU A 138 14.48 -6.80 -11.09
N GLN A 139 15.34 -5.80 -10.86
CA GLN A 139 16.80 -5.95 -11.00
C GLN A 139 17.34 -7.06 -10.08
N LEU A 140 16.95 -7.07 -8.81
CA LEU A 140 17.36 -8.11 -7.86
C LEU A 140 16.91 -9.50 -8.31
N LEU A 141 15.71 -9.64 -8.88
CA LEU A 141 15.21 -10.90 -9.42
C LEU A 141 16.03 -11.38 -10.62
N LYS A 142 16.47 -10.48 -11.51
CA LYS A 142 17.36 -10.80 -12.64
C LYS A 142 18.76 -11.22 -12.20
N GLU A 143 19.26 -10.65 -11.11
CA GLU A 143 20.62 -10.89 -10.61
C GLU A 143 20.75 -12.14 -9.71
N GLN A 144 19.66 -12.86 -9.44
CA GLN A 144 19.71 -14.06 -8.60
C GLN A 144 20.51 -15.19 -9.29
N LYS A 145 21.68 -15.50 -8.74
CA LYS A 145 22.61 -16.50 -9.30
C LYS A 145 22.20 -17.96 -9.10
N GLU A 146 21.33 -18.24 -8.13
CA GLU A 146 21.02 -19.60 -7.68
C GLU A 146 19.75 -20.18 -8.32
N GLN A 147 19.15 -19.50 -9.31
CA GLN A 147 17.98 -20.04 -10.00
C GLN A 147 18.38 -21.04 -11.09
N PRO A 148 17.61 -22.12 -11.30
CA PRO A 148 17.77 -22.99 -12.47
C PRO A 148 17.75 -22.16 -13.75
N GLU A 149 18.57 -22.51 -14.75
CA GLU A 149 18.64 -21.76 -16.03
C GLU A 149 17.25 -21.63 -16.70
N THR A 150 16.34 -22.58 -16.45
CA THR A 150 14.96 -22.57 -16.94
C THR A 150 14.06 -21.52 -16.28
N GLN A 151 14.45 -20.96 -15.12
CA GLN A 151 13.69 -19.98 -14.34
C GLN A 151 14.32 -18.59 -14.32
N LYS A 152 15.51 -18.45 -14.92
CA LYS A 152 16.25 -17.19 -14.98
C LYS A 152 15.45 -16.11 -15.71
N CYS A 153 15.33 -14.95 -15.08
CA CYS A 153 14.65 -13.79 -15.66
C CYS A 153 15.50 -13.17 -16.77
N GLU A 154 14.98 -13.21 -18.00
CA GLU A 154 15.63 -12.73 -19.22
C GLU A 154 15.34 -11.23 -19.42
N SER A 155 14.08 -10.82 -19.22
CA SER A 155 13.62 -9.44 -19.37
C SER A 155 12.76 -9.02 -18.19
N ALA A 156 12.96 -7.78 -17.72
CA ALA A 156 12.11 -7.20 -16.69
C ALA A 156 11.98 -5.70 -16.93
N SER A 157 10.75 -5.20 -16.88
CA SER A 157 10.47 -3.78 -17.04
C SER A 157 9.34 -3.34 -16.14
N ILE A 158 9.41 -2.08 -15.71
CA ILE A 158 8.31 -1.41 -15.05
C ILE A 158 7.97 -0.11 -15.78
N LEU A 159 6.68 0.11 -15.94
CA LEU A 159 6.12 1.26 -16.61
C LEU A 159 5.39 2.09 -15.54
N GLY A 160 5.85 3.30 -15.29
CA GLY A 160 5.19 4.27 -14.41
C GLY A 160 4.40 5.26 -15.24
N ILE A 161 3.13 5.47 -14.88
CA ILE A 161 2.28 6.47 -15.54
C ILE A 161 1.66 7.43 -14.54
N ASP A 162 1.46 8.65 -14.99
CA ASP A 162 0.71 9.67 -14.27
C ASP A 162 -0.02 10.57 -15.27
N VAL A 163 -1.14 11.15 -14.83
CA VAL A 163 -2.00 12.03 -15.64
C VAL A 163 -1.49 13.48 -15.64
N HIS A 164 -0.63 13.84 -14.69
CA HIS A 164 -0.10 15.20 -14.57
C HIS A 164 1.35 15.30 -15.03
N GLN A 165 1.61 16.19 -15.99
CA GLN A 165 2.97 16.40 -16.52
C GLN A 165 3.98 16.78 -15.42
N TYR A 166 3.59 17.61 -14.44
CA TYR A 166 4.50 18.00 -13.36
C TYR A 166 4.91 16.80 -12.47
N LEU A 167 4.08 15.75 -12.34
CA LEU A 167 4.44 14.53 -11.59
C LEU A 167 5.36 13.63 -12.41
N ILE A 168 5.16 13.58 -13.72
CA ILE A 168 6.08 12.90 -14.64
C ILE A 168 7.48 13.54 -14.56
N ASP A 169 7.54 14.87 -14.55
CA ASP A 169 8.80 15.61 -14.43
C ASP A 169 9.43 15.39 -13.03
N LEU A 170 8.63 15.47 -11.97
CA LEU A 170 9.08 15.19 -10.59
C LEU A 170 9.63 13.77 -10.43
N THR A 171 8.95 12.77 -11.01
CA THR A 171 9.41 11.37 -10.98
C THR A 171 10.79 11.24 -11.61
N ARG A 172 10.99 11.82 -12.80
CA ARG A 172 12.29 11.78 -13.49
C ARG A 172 13.36 12.54 -12.71
N GLU A 173 13.03 13.71 -12.18
CA GLU A 173 13.96 14.49 -11.36
C GLU A 173 14.42 13.70 -10.12
N ASN A 174 13.48 13.07 -9.41
CA ASN A 174 13.79 12.28 -8.22
C ASN A 174 14.64 11.06 -8.55
N MET A 175 14.29 10.31 -9.60
CA MET A 175 15.09 9.17 -10.05
C MET A 175 16.50 9.59 -10.46
N ASN A 176 16.66 10.73 -11.13
CA ASN A 176 17.98 11.23 -11.54
C ASN A 176 18.91 11.58 -10.36
N LYS A 177 18.40 11.69 -9.13
CA LYS A 177 19.23 11.94 -7.94
C LYS A 177 20.06 10.72 -7.52
N ALA A 178 19.57 9.50 -7.74
CA ALA A 178 20.22 8.28 -7.22
C ALA A 178 19.99 6.99 -8.05
N ASP A 179 19.04 6.99 -8.98
CA ASP A 179 18.54 5.80 -9.68
C ASP A 179 18.40 6.02 -11.20
N SER A 180 19.22 6.91 -11.79
CA SER A 180 19.17 7.23 -13.23
C SER A 180 19.48 6.02 -14.11
N ASP A 181 20.28 5.07 -13.61
CA ASP A 181 20.64 3.82 -14.29
C ASP A 181 19.40 2.98 -14.66
N LEU A 182 18.32 3.05 -13.87
CA LEU A 182 17.06 2.36 -14.19
C LEU A 182 16.35 2.98 -15.40
N LEU A 183 16.43 4.30 -15.57
CA LEU A 183 15.89 5.00 -16.73
C LEU A 183 16.77 4.77 -17.96
N GLU A 184 18.09 4.91 -17.79
CA GLU A 184 19.08 4.76 -18.86
C GLU A 184 19.10 3.35 -19.45
N SER A 185 18.97 2.32 -18.60
CA SER A 185 18.87 0.92 -19.03
C SER A 185 17.55 0.56 -19.71
N GLY A 186 16.52 1.42 -19.61
CA GLY A 186 15.16 1.13 -20.06
C GLY A 186 14.38 0.17 -19.15
N THR A 187 14.94 -0.21 -17.99
CA THR A 187 14.24 -1.03 -16.99
C THR A 187 13.00 -0.31 -16.46
N VAL A 188 13.10 1.01 -16.25
CA VAL A 188 11.99 1.87 -15.86
C VAL A 188 11.64 2.79 -17.03
N ARG A 189 10.36 2.86 -17.39
CA ARG A 189 9.83 3.79 -18.39
C ARG A 189 8.71 4.62 -17.77
N ILE A 190 8.78 5.94 -17.91
CA ILE A 190 7.80 6.88 -17.33
C ILE A 190 7.08 7.64 -18.44
N ALA A 191 5.75 7.69 -18.42
CA ALA A 191 4.96 8.36 -19.44
C ALA A 191 3.72 9.09 -18.89
N LEU A 192 3.38 10.23 -19.50
CA LEU A 192 2.12 10.94 -19.27
C LEU A 192 0.97 10.14 -19.90
N ARG A 193 0.11 9.53 -19.09
CA ARG A 193 -1.03 8.71 -19.55
C ARG A 193 -2.21 8.77 -18.59
N ASP A 194 -3.39 8.50 -19.12
CA ASP A 194 -4.60 8.32 -18.34
C ASP A 194 -4.55 6.99 -17.57
N GLY A 195 -4.52 7.06 -16.24
CA GLY A 195 -4.44 5.90 -15.38
C GLY A 195 -5.63 4.94 -15.48
N TRP A 196 -6.80 5.42 -15.89
CA TRP A 196 -7.97 4.55 -16.12
C TRP A 196 -7.81 3.65 -17.35
N LYS A 197 -6.98 4.07 -18.31
CA LYS A 197 -6.71 3.34 -19.56
C LYS A 197 -5.47 2.47 -19.50
N GLY A 198 -4.63 2.64 -18.49
CA GLY A 198 -3.37 1.92 -18.37
C GLY A 198 -2.43 2.18 -19.54
N TRP A 199 -1.76 1.12 -20.00
CA TRP A 199 -0.82 1.19 -21.12
C TRP A 199 -1.00 -0.05 -22.01
N GLU A 200 -2.10 -0.04 -22.76
CA GLU A 200 -2.57 -1.15 -23.60
C GLU A 200 -1.51 -1.68 -24.57
N GLU A 201 -0.73 -0.79 -25.19
CA GLU A 201 0.32 -1.16 -26.15
C GLU A 201 1.48 -1.94 -25.50
N GLU A 202 1.54 -1.92 -24.17
CA GLU A 202 2.54 -2.62 -23.37
C GLU A 202 1.93 -3.77 -22.58
N ALA A 203 0.61 -3.95 -22.59
CA ALA A 203 -0.03 -5.09 -21.99
C ALA A 203 0.46 -6.40 -22.66
N PRO A 204 0.37 -7.56 -21.96
CA PRO A 204 -0.17 -7.72 -20.62
C PRO A 204 0.90 -7.62 -19.50
N PHE A 205 0.45 -7.31 -18.29
CA PHE A 205 1.28 -7.09 -17.09
C PHE A 205 1.20 -8.26 -16.10
N ASP A 206 2.32 -8.60 -15.47
CA ASP A 206 2.39 -9.54 -14.35
C ASP A 206 1.83 -8.94 -13.06
N ALA A 207 2.03 -7.63 -12.89
CA ALA A 207 1.48 -6.88 -11.77
C ALA A 207 1.07 -5.47 -12.19
N ILE A 208 -0.03 -4.99 -11.60
CA ILE A 208 -0.49 -3.61 -11.72
C ILE A 208 -0.66 -3.04 -10.32
N HIS A 209 0.03 -1.95 -10.01
CA HIS A 209 -0.22 -1.14 -8.83
C HIS A 209 -1.00 0.11 -9.22
N VAL A 210 -1.95 0.53 -8.38
CA VAL A 210 -2.66 1.79 -8.54
C VAL A 210 -2.50 2.63 -7.27
N GLY A 211 -1.72 3.70 -7.38
CA GLY A 211 -1.38 4.65 -6.32
C GLY A 211 -2.46 5.70 -6.02
N ALA A 212 -3.67 5.52 -6.52
CA ALA A 212 -4.81 6.42 -6.33
C ALA A 212 -6.12 5.62 -6.23
N ALA A 213 -7.07 6.11 -5.44
CA ALA A 213 -8.32 5.39 -5.21
C ALA A 213 -9.30 5.54 -6.37
N ALA A 214 -9.71 4.41 -6.93
CA ALA A 214 -10.75 4.35 -7.94
C ALA A 214 -12.15 4.38 -7.29
N ASP A 215 -13.09 5.04 -7.95
CA ASP A 215 -14.50 5.06 -7.53
C ASP A 215 -15.25 3.77 -7.88
N SER A 216 -14.81 3.09 -8.94
CA SER A 216 -15.25 1.77 -9.36
C SER A 216 -14.08 0.91 -9.82
N LEU A 217 -14.31 -0.38 -10.00
CA LEU A 217 -13.31 -1.30 -10.51
C LEU A 217 -12.91 -0.92 -11.96
N PRO A 218 -11.62 -0.69 -12.28
CA PRO A 218 -11.19 -0.30 -13.63
C PRO A 218 -11.02 -1.53 -14.52
N GLU A 219 -12.07 -1.92 -15.24
CA GLU A 219 -12.08 -3.09 -16.13
C GLU A 219 -10.95 -3.06 -17.17
N GLN A 220 -10.62 -1.88 -17.71
CA GLN A 220 -9.53 -1.74 -18.69
C GLN A 220 -8.16 -2.14 -18.13
N LEU A 221 -7.88 -1.85 -16.86
CA LEU A 221 -6.65 -2.30 -16.22
C LEU A 221 -6.67 -3.81 -15.96
N LEU A 222 -7.84 -4.37 -15.61
CA LEU A 222 -7.97 -5.82 -15.39
C LEU A 222 -7.75 -6.62 -16.67
N ASN A 223 -8.22 -6.11 -17.81
CA ASN A 223 -7.99 -6.73 -19.12
C ASN A 223 -6.51 -6.79 -19.48
N GLN A 224 -5.72 -5.82 -19.01
CA GLN A 224 -4.27 -5.75 -19.22
C GLN A 224 -3.48 -6.66 -18.26
N LEU A 225 -4.13 -7.36 -17.32
CA LEU A 225 -3.45 -8.24 -16.37
C LEU A 225 -3.27 -9.66 -16.96
N LYS A 226 -2.06 -10.24 -16.88
CA LYS A 226 -1.81 -11.64 -17.28
C LYS A 226 -2.62 -12.60 -16.41
N VAL A 227 -2.96 -13.78 -16.95
CA VAL A 227 -3.40 -14.91 -16.12
C VAL A 227 -2.26 -15.27 -15.16
N GLY A 228 -2.57 -15.42 -13.87
CA GLY A 228 -1.59 -15.55 -12.80
C GLY A 228 -0.93 -14.23 -12.39
N GLY A 229 -1.45 -13.09 -12.86
CA GLY A 229 -1.04 -11.75 -12.44
C GLY A 229 -1.86 -11.19 -11.27
N VAL A 230 -1.39 -10.09 -10.70
CA VAL A 230 -2.02 -9.41 -9.56
C VAL A 230 -2.21 -7.91 -9.78
N MET A 231 -3.32 -7.35 -9.29
CA MET A 231 -3.52 -5.92 -9.15
C MET A 231 -3.70 -5.52 -7.70
N ILE A 232 -3.00 -4.47 -7.27
CA ILE A 232 -3.16 -3.84 -5.96
C ILE A 232 -3.74 -2.44 -6.16
N ILE A 233 -4.97 -2.23 -5.67
CA ILE A 233 -5.73 -1.01 -5.95
C ILE A 233 -6.61 -0.60 -4.75
N PRO A 234 -6.60 0.67 -4.33
CA PRO A 234 -7.61 1.20 -3.42
C PRO A 234 -8.91 1.48 -4.15
N ILE A 235 -10.02 0.99 -3.61
CA ILE A 235 -11.37 1.22 -4.16
C ILE A 235 -12.27 1.78 -3.05
N GLY A 236 -12.98 2.85 -3.39
CA GLY A 236 -13.99 3.45 -2.52
C GLY A 236 -14.18 4.95 -2.75
N PRO A 237 -15.33 5.50 -2.34
CA PRO A 237 -15.62 6.92 -2.50
C PRO A 237 -14.72 7.78 -1.61
N GLN A 238 -14.35 8.98 -2.09
CA GLN A 238 -13.48 9.93 -1.37
C GLN A 238 -14.03 10.40 -0.02
N SER A 239 -15.35 10.36 0.15
CA SER A 239 -16.03 10.76 1.38
C SER A 239 -16.03 9.69 2.47
N GLN A 240 -15.53 8.48 2.19
CA GLN A 240 -15.52 7.35 3.14
C GLN A 240 -14.13 6.73 3.24
N ILE A 241 -13.98 5.78 4.18
CA ILE A 241 -12.79 4.93 4.23
C ILE A 241 -12.79 4.06 2.96
N GLN A 242 -11.66 4.03 2.26
CA GLN A 242 -11.46 3.16 1.10
C GLN A 242 -10.89 1.82 1.57
N ASN A 243 -11.02 0.77 0.77
CA ASN A 243 -10.34 -0.49 1.03
C ASN A 243 -9.27 -0.71 -0.02
N LEU A 244 -8.08 -1.14 0.41
CA LEU A 244 -7.06 -1.67 -0.48
C LEU A 244 -7.44 -3.10 -0.85
N TYR A 245 -7.50 -3.40 -2.13
CA TYR A 245 -7.81 -4.71 -2.66
C TYR A 245 -6.60 -5.33 -3.33
N LYS A 246 -6.48 -6.65 -3.17
CA LYS A 246 -5.71 -7.52 -4.04
C LYS A 246 -6.66 -8.22 -5.00
N ILE A 247 -6.39 -8.11 -6.29
CA ILE A 247 -7.19 -8.72 -7.35
C ILE A 247 -6.29 -9.62 -8.18
N GLU A 248 -6.60 -10.91 -8.20
CA GLU A 248 -5.79 -11.93 -8.88
C GLU A 248 -6.54 -12.42 -10.11
N ARG A 249 -5.88 -12.48 -11.27
CA ARG A 249 -6.46 -13.13 -12.46
C ARG A 249 -6.12 -14.61 -12.43
N LEU A 250 -7.13 -15.47 -12.24
CA LEU A 250 -6.96 -16.91 -12.04
C LEU A 250 -7.02 -17.70 -13.35
N ASN A 251 -7.83 -17.25 -14.31
CA ASN A 251 -8.08 -17.97 -15.56
C ASN A 251 -8.49 -16.98 -16.66
N GLN A 252 -8.83 -17.53 -17.82
CA GLN A 252 -9.42 -16.82 -18.94
C GLN A 252 -10.52 -17.72 -19.52
N THR A 253 -11.77 -17.35 -19.28
CA THR A 253 -12.95 -18.17 -19.63
C THR A 253 -13.22 -18.26 -21.13
N GLU A 254 -12.93 -17.20 -21.88
CA GLU A 254 -12.98 -17.19 -23.35
C GLU A 254 -11.56 -17.04 -23.92
N GLU A 255 -11.07 -18.10 -24.56
CA GLU A 255 -9.73 -18.13 -25.16
C GLU A 255 -9.60 -17.04 -26.23
N GLY A 256 -8.66 -16.11 -26.02
CA GLY A 256 -8.46 -14.95 -26.91
C GLY A 256 -9.37 -13.73 -26.62
N SER A 257 -10.29 -13.80 -25.65
CA SER A 257 -11.05 -12.64 -25.20
C SER A 257 -10.23 -11.78 -24.24
N GLU A 258 -9.99 -10.53 -24.61
CA GLU A 258 -9.43 -9.49 -23.71
C GLU A 258 -10.51 -8.82 -22.86
N ARG A 259 -11.75 -9.34 -22.87
CA ARG A 259 -12.86 -8.74 -22.14
C ARG A 259 -12.83 -9.12 -20.66
N TYR A 260 -13.36 -8.23 -19.82
CA TYR A 260 -13.51 -8.49 -18.39
C TYR A 260 -14.65 -9.50 -18.16
N HIS A 261 -14.32 -10.62 -17.52
CA HIS A 261 -15.27 -11.60 -16.98
C HIS A 261 -15.01 -11.75 -15.49
N SER A 262 -15.99 -11.45 -14.64
CA SER A 262 -15.76 -11.41 -13.18
C SER A 262 -15.28 -12.74 -12.57
N GLU A 263 -15.64 -13.85 -13.20
CA GLU A 263 -15.25 -15.21 -12.80
C GLU A 263 -13.78 -15.55 -13.06
N ASP A 264 -13.10 -14.78 -13.90
CA ASP A 264 -11.67 -14.89 -14.15
C ASP A 264 -10.85 -14.34 -12.96
N PHE A 265 -11.48 -13.60 -12.03
CA PHE A 265 -10.78 -12.84 -11.00
C PHE A 265 -11.19 -13.22 -9.57
N ARG A 266 -10.21 -13.22 -8.66
CA ARG A 266 -10.44 -13.27 -7.22
C ARG A 266 -10.08 -11.94 -6.59
N THR A 267 -11.05 -11.33 -5.90
CA THR A 267 -10.87 -10.06 -5.19
C THR A 267 -10.82 -10.30 -3.69
N THR A 268 -9.74 -9.86 -3.04
CA THR A 268 -9.51 -9.99 -1.61
C THR A 268 -9.30 -8.60 -0.98
N PRO A 269 -10.14 -8.16 -0.03
CA PRO A 269 -9.87 -6.94 0.73
C PRO A 269 -8.67 -7.15 1.65
N LEU A 270 -7.77 -6.17 1.72
CA LEU A 270 -6.57 -6.23 2.55
C LEU A 270 -6.71 -5.38 3.81
N LEU A 271 -6.85 -4.06 3.65
CA LEU A 271 -6.97 -3.12 4.77
C LEU A 271 -7.71 -1.83 4.37
N GLY A 272 -8.24 -1.13 5.38
CA GLY A 272 -8.81 0.21 5.20
C GLY A 272 -7.71 1.25 4.99
N VAL A 273 -7.89 2.13 4.01
CA VAL A 273 -6.89 3.11 3.57
C VAL A 273 -7.51 4.45 3.21
N ARG A 274 -6.65 5.44 2.95
CA ARG A 274 -7.03 6.75 2.44
C ARG A 274 -5.99 7.21 1.40
N TYR A 275 -6.38 7.18 0.15
CA TYR A 275 -5.62 7.56 -1.03
C TYR A 275 -6.27 8.78 -1.70
N VAL A 276 -5.43 9.54 -2.40
CA VAL A 276 -5.88 10.57 -3.36
C VAL A 276 -6.75 9.94 -4.46
N PRO A 277 -7.72 10.66 -5.04
CA PRO A 277 -8.58 10.11 -6.08
C PRO A 277 -7.83 9.79 -7.37
N LEU A 278 -8.20 8.67 -8.00
CA LEU A 278 -7.85 8.38 -9.39
C LEU A 278 -8.79 9.18 -10.29
N ILE A 279 -8.29 10.28 -10.86
CA ILE A 279 -9.09 11.20 -11.66
C ILE A 279 -9.18 10.77 -13.13
N ARG A 280 -10.25 11.19 -13.79
CA ARG A 280 -10.36 11.15 -15.26
C ARG A 280 -9.93 12.53 -15.79
N PRO A 281 -8.96 12.62 -16.71
CA PRO A 281 -8.50 13.88 -17.29
C PRO A 281 -9.59 14.61 -18.09
#